data_AF-A0A0C9V902-F1
#
_entry.id   AF-A0A0C9V902-F1
#
_cell.length_a   1.000
_cell.length_b   1.000
_cell.length_c   1.000
_cell.angle_alpha   90.00
_cell.angle_beta   90.00
_cell.angle_gamma   90.00
#
_symmetry.space_group_name_H-M   'P 1'
#
loop_
_entity.id
_entity.type
_entity.pdbx_description
1 polymer ?
#
loop_
_entity_poly.entity_id
_entity_poly.type
_entity_poly.pdbx_seq_one_letter_code
_entity_poly.pdbx_strand_id
1 'polypeptide(L)'
;MANLIRSAKSGSDWTKNELFAFNIAVVNQDVATFFGDPNLPASTVDPIILNNLDPPPGPVAKSTRLFFRYLKDAMERFPQGALTESAVNSFAAYLLGLLDYDEPDRVVHQRLEIGFVMCGSHVDAKPDVCVMDESYLLLVQEDKCRASVDDPESQLIAEAIAAFYENNRRRSAIGLPAIQAKVFAGITMSGTAPTFYKLPITTALLESIMTAQFPPRQTIVHKLVPPVPNMAQFLENGMRPLENRRVILQCFEAFKQFVK
;
A
#
# COMPACT_ATOMS: atom_id res chain seq x y z
N MET A 1 -5.45 23.08 -19.11
CA MET A 1 -5.69 21.66 -18.77
C MET A 1 -7.20 21.36 -18.82
N ALA A 2 -7.86 21.57 -19.97
CA ALA A 2 -9.32 21.68 -20.05
C ALA A 2 -10.07 20.43 -20.56
N ASN A 3 -9.40 19.32 -20.91
CA ASN A 3 -10.02 18.23 -21.70
C ASN A 3 -9.93 16.81 -21.12
N LEU A 4 -9.58 16.64 -19.83
CA LEU A 4 -9.67 15.30 -19.21
C LEU A 4 -11.09 15.08 -18.69
N ILE A 5 -11.73 14.01 -19.17
CA ILE A 5 -13.06 13.59 -18.74
C ILE A 5 -12.97 13.09 -17.30
N ARG A 6 -13.81 13.64 -16.42
CA ARG A 6 -14.05 13.12 -15.08
C ARG A 6 -15.35 12.34 -15.11
N SER A 7 -15.26 11.03 -14.96
CA SER A 7 -16.40 10.13 -14.88
C SER A 7 -16.26 9.27 -13.63
N ALA A 8 -17.38 8.78 -13.11
CA ALA A 8 -17.36 7.81 -12.03
C ALA A 8 -16.68 6.51 -12.51
N LYS A 9 -15.77 5.98 -11.69
CA LYS A 9 -15.05 4.73 -11.94
C LYS A 9 -14.80 4.01 -10.61
N SER A 10 -14.80 2.68 -10.63
CA SER A 10 -14.27 1.89 -9.52
C SER A 10 -12.82 2.28 -9.26
N GLY A 11 -12.38 2.25 -8.00
CA GLY A 11 -10.98 2.48 -7.64
C GLY A 11 -10.03 1.52 -8.37
N SER A 12 -10.47 0.30 -8.67
CA SER A 12 -9.71 -0.67 -9.49
C SER A 12 -9.44 -0.19 -10.92
N ASP A 13 -10.28 0.70 -11.43
CA ASP A 13 -10.21 1.18 -12.81
C ASP A 13 -9.48 2.52 -12.92
N TRP A 14 -8.94 3.03 -11.80
CA TRP A 14 -8.16 4.26 -11.79
C TRP A 14 -6.81 4.06 -12.48
N THR A 15 -6.48 5.03 -13.31
CA THR A 15 -5.22 5.14 -14.03
C THR A 15 -4.63 6.52 -13.80
N LYS A 16 -3.43 6.77 -14.33
CA LYS A 16 -2.84 8.11 -14.36
C LYS A 16 -3.77 9.20 -14.92
N ASN A 17 -4.73 8.85 -15.77
CA ASN A 17 -5.72 9.80 -16.28
C ASN A 17 -6.55 10.41 -15.14
N GLU A 18 -6.97 9.60 -14.18
CA GLU A 18 -7.70 10.06 -12.99
C GLU A 18 -6.82 10.95 -12.12
N LEU A 19 -5.55 10.58 -11.92
CA LEU A 19 -4.60 11.41 -11.18
C LEU A 19 -4.45 12.79 -11.83
N PHE A 20 -4.25 12.85 -13.15
CA PHE A 20 -4.19 14.13 -13.86
C PHE A 20 -5.51 14.90 -13.82
N ALA A 21 -6.64 14.22 -13.97
CA ALA A 21 -7.96 14.83 -13.95
C ALA A 21 -8.28 15.48 -12.59
N PHE A 22 -7.75 14.92 -11.50
CA PHE A 22 -7.90 15.43 -10.13
C PHE A 22 -6.64 16.11 -9.58
N ASN A 23 -5.72 16.58 -10.43
CA ASN A 23 -4.55 17.34 -10.02
C ASN A 23 -3.73 16.65 -8.91
N ILE A 24 -3.51 15.35 -9.07
CA ILE A 24 -2.69 14.53 -8.17
C ILE A 24 -1.38 14.24 -8.88
N ALA A 25 -0.26 14.48 -8.21
CA ALA A 25 1.06 14.13 -8.70
C ALA A 25 1.78 13.23 -7.68
N VAL A 26 2.59 12.30 -8.19
CA VAL A 26 3.41 11.41 -7.38
C VAL A 26 4.87 11.84 -7.51
N VAL A 27 5.55 12.03 -6.38
CA VAL A 27 6.95 12.47 -6.32
C VAL A 27 7.77 11.43 -5.57
N ASN A 28 8.85 10.97 -6.20
CA ASN A 28 9.82 10.09 -5.55
C ASN A 28 10.62 10.88 -4.49
N GLN A 29 10.82 10.27 -3.33
CA GLN A 29 11.65 10.75 -2.24
C GLN A 29 12.73 9.74 -1.92
N ASP A 30 13.86 10.23 -1.40
CA ASP A 30 14.85 9.38 -0.76
C ASP A 30 14.43 9.03 0.69
N VAL A 31 15.20 8.15 1.32
CA VAL A 31 14.95 7.70 2.71
C VAL A 31 14.91 8.88 3.68
N ALA A 32 15.87 9.80 3.57
CA ALA A 32 15.99 10.94 4.46
C ALA A 32 14.76 11.85 4.40
N THR A 33 14.29 12.19 3.20
CA THR A 33 13.13 13.06 3.00
C THR A 33 11.83 12.33 3.32
N PHE A 34 11.74 11.03 2.99
CA PHE A 34 10.52 10.26 3.18
C PHE A 34 10.24 9.97 4.65
N PHE A 35 11.24 9.52 5.40
CA PHE A 35 11.10 9.16 6.82
C PHE A 35 11.46 10.29 7.78
N GLY A 36 12.13 11.35 7.31
CA GLY A 36 12.70 12.39 8.17
C GLY A 36 14.00 11.97 8.86
N ASP A 37 14.52 10.78 8.57
CA ASP A 37 15.77 10.24 9.08
C ASP A 37 16.51 9.53 7.94
N PRO A 38 17.78 9.86 7.65
CA PRO A 38 18.57 9.15 6.64
C PRO A 38 18.91 7.70 7.04
N ASN A 39 18.85 7.36 8.33
CA ASN A 39 19.21 6.05 8.84
C ASN A 39 17.96 5.20 9.05
N LEU A 40 17.90 4.06 8.36
CA LEU A 40 16.83 3.10 8.60
C LEU A 40 17.06 2.36 9.93
N PRO A 41 16.01 2.13 10.73
CA PRO A 41 16.12 1.42 12.00
C PRO A 41 16.55 -0.03 11.78
N ALA A 42 17.10 -0.67 12.82
CA ALA A 42 17.34 -2.10 12.78
C ALA A 42 16.00 -2.85 12.72
N SER A 43 15.97 -3.98 11.99
CA SER A 43 14.77 -4.81 11.98
C SER A 43 14.68 -5.69 13.22
N THR A 44 13.47 -5.84 13.74
CA THR A 44 13.13 -6.67 14.90
C THR A 44 12.89 -8.13 14.52
N VAL A 45 12.84 -8.46 13.23
CA VAL A 45 12.60 -9.82 12.77
C VAL A 45 13.73 -10.80 13.15
N ASP A 46 13.38 -12.08 13.23
CA ASP A 46 14.31 -13.17 13.52
C ASP A 46 15.58 -13.09 12.63
N PRO A 47 16.80 -13.10 13.21
CA PRO A 47 18.05 -13.15 12.46
C PRO A 47 18.12 -14.29 11.44
N ILE A 48 17.40 -15.39 11.64
CA ILE A 48 17.29 -16.48 10.66
C ILE A 48 16.67 -15.98 9.35
N ILE A 49 15.62 -15.14 9.42
CA ILE A 49 14.99 -14.51 8.26
C ILE A 49 15.97 -13.58 7.55
N LEU A 50 16.79 -12.84 8.29
CA LEU A 50 17.70 -11.84 7.70
C LEU A 50 18.94 -12.45 7.04
N ASN A 51 19.37 -13.63 7.48
CA ASN A 51 20.70 -14.15 7.14
C ASN A 51 20.68 -15.47 6.34
N ASN A 52 19.53 -16.07 6.11
CA ASN A 52 19.42 -17.32 5.34
C ASN A 52 18.54 -17.12 4.11
N LEU A 53 18.98 -17.61 2.95
CA LEU A 53 18.15 -17.56 1.74
C LEU A 53 16.90 -18.44 1.90
N ASP A 54 17.09 -19.59 2.54
CA ASP A 54 16.11 -20.65 2.74
C ASP A 54 16.10 -21.06 4.22
N PRO A 55 15.04 -21.72 4.73
CA PRO A 55 15.00 -22.13 6.13
C PRO A 55 16.15 -23.12 6.43
N PRO A 56 16.93 -22.91 7.51
CA PRO A 56 18.01 -23.81 7.86
C PRO A 56 17.47 -25.21 8.21
N PRO A 57 18.29 -26.27 8.10
CA PRO A 57 17.88 -27.60 8.50
C PRO A 57 17.62 -27.65 10.01
N GLY A 58 16.53 -28.32 10.41
CA GLY A 58 16.14 -28.49 11.81
C GLY A 58 14.90 -27.67 12.21
N PRO A 59 14.54 -27.71 13.51
CA PRO A 59 13.38 -27.00 14.02
C PRO A 59 13.63 -25.48 14.02
N VAL A 60 12.70 -24.73 13.43
CA VAL A 60 12.65 -23.26 13.47
C VAL A 60 11.28 -22.82 13.99
N ALA A 61 11.18 -21.59 14.50
CA ALA A 61 9.91 -21.02 14.94
C ALA A 61 8.88 -21.04 13.80
N LYS A 62 7.60 -21.19 14.16
CA LYS A 62 6.49 -21.24 13.19
C LYS A 62 6.48 -19.99 12.30
N SER A 63 6.69 -18.81 12.89
CA SER A 63 6.77 -17.54 12.17
C SER A 63 7.92 -17.55 11.15
N THR A 64 9.12 -17.91 11.56
CA THR A 64 10.29 -18.03 10.67
C THR A 64 10.02 -18.99 9.51
N ARG A 65 9.44 -20.16 9.79
CA ARG A 65 9.06 -21.15 8.76
C ARG A 65 8.02 -20.60 7.78
N LEU A 66 6.99 -19.92 8.28
CA LEU A 66 5.92 -19.36 7.46
C LEU A 66 6.41 -18.21 6.61
N PHE A 67 7.33 -17.37 7.11
CA PHE A 67 7.97 -16.33 6.32
C PHE A 67 8.59 -16.91 5.04
N PHE A 68 9.44 -17.93 5.16
CA PHE A 68 10.08 -18.54 3.98
C PHE A 68 9.07 -19.20 3.04
N ARG A 69 7.99 -19.79 3.59
CA ARG A 69 6.92 -20.38 2.77
C ARG A 69 6.21 -19.31 1.95
N TYR A 70 5.67 -18.28 2.60
CA TYR A 70 4.96 -17.21 1.90
C TYR A 70 5.88 -16.43 0.96
N LEU A 71 7.14 -16.20 1.34
CA LEU A 71 8.13 -15.58 0.46
C LEU A 71 8.29 -16.40 -0.82
N LYS A 72 8.46 -17.72 -0.70
CA LYS A 72 8.60 -18.61 -1.85
C LYS A 72 7.33 -18.59 -2.71
N ASP A 73 6.16 -18.74 -2.09
CA ASP A 73 4.88 -18.79 -2.82
C ASP A 73 4.59 -17.47 -3.56
N ALA A 74 4.93 -16.31 -2.97
CA ALA A 74 4.78 -14.99 -3.60
C ALA A 74 5.83 -14.70 -4.70
N MET A 75 6.91 -15.48 -4.75
CA MET A 75 7.93 -15.39 -5.78
C MET A 75 7.76 -16.41 -6.90
N GLU A 76 7.05 -17.50 -6.65
CA GLU A 76 6.76 -18.51 -7.66
C GLU A 76 5.87 -17.90 -8.74
N ARG A 77 6.38 -17.86 -9.96
CA ARG A 77 5.59 -17.55 -11.15
C ARG A 77 4.68 -18.73 -11.42
N PHE A 78 3.51 -18.78 -10.80
CA PHE A 78 2.50 -19.72 -11.28
C PHE A 78 2.16 -19.36 -12.73
N PRO A 79 2.06 -20.34 -13.64
CA PRO A 79 1.53 -20.07 -14.97
C PRO A 79 0.15 -19.43 -14.81
N GLN A 80 -0.03 -18.26 -15.44
CA GLN A 80 -1.20 -17.38 -15.42
C GLN A 80 -2.47 -17.97 -14.78
N GLY A 81 -2.87 -17.43 -13.62
CA GLY A 81 -4.14 -17.76 -12.96
C GLY A 81 -4.32 -17.09 -11.60
N ALA A 82 -5.54 -17.18 -11.04
CA ALA A 82 -5.96 -16.57 -9.77
C ALA A 82 -5.16 -17.01 -8.52
N LEU A 83 -4.26 -18.00 -8.64
CA LEU A 83 -3.45 -18.53 -7.54
C LEU A 83 -2.25 -17.63 -7.18
N THR A 84 -1.63 -16.92 -8.15
CA THR A 84 -0.54 -15.96 -7.87
C THR A 84 -1.04 -14.74 -7.08
N GLU A 85 -2.17 -14.16 -7.49
CA GLU A 85 -2.73 -12.94 -6.84
C GLU A 85 -2.99 -13.18 -5.35
N SER A 86 -3.51 -14.38 -5.01
CA SER A 86 -3.75 -14.73 -3.62
C SER A 86 -2.46 -14.92 -2.80
N ALA A 87 -1.34 -15.27 -3.43
CA ALA A 87 -0.09 -15.56 -2.74
C ALA A 87 0.62 -14.28 -2.28
N VAL A 88 0.65 -13.23 -3.11
CA VAL A 88 1.21 -11.93 -2.74
C VAL A 88 0.39 -11.29 -1.63
N ASN A 89 -0.94 -11.31 -1.74
CA ASN A 89 -1.82 -10.82 -0.68
C ASN A 89 -1.59 -11.54 0.65
N SER A 90 -1.43 -12.87 0.61
CA SER A 90 -1.14 -13.67 1.79
C SER A 90 0.23 -13.33 2.39
N PHE A 91 1.25 -13.14 1.54
CA PHE A 91 2.57 -12.72 1.98
C PHE A 91 2.55 -11.32 2.60
N ALA A 92 1.87 -10.35 1.98
CA ALA A 92 1.75 -9.00 2.50
C ALA A 92 1.03 -8.99 3.86
N ALA A 93 -0.11 -9.66 3.98
CA ALA A 93 -0.84 -9.77 5.25
C ALA A 93 0.00 -10.45 6.33
N TYR A 94 0.69 -11.55 5.99
CA TYR A 94 1.60 -12.24 6.91
C TYR A 94 2.76 -11.35 7.35
N LEU A 95 3.37 -10.61 6.42
CA LEU A 95 4.49 -9.72 6.69
C LEU A 95 4.09 -8.57 7.63
N LEU A 96 2.91 -7.99 7.43
CA LEU A 96 2.38 -6.96 8.31
C LEU A 96 2.18 -7.48 9.75
N GLY A 97 1.60 -8.68 9.91
CA GLY A 97 1.47 -9.29 11.24
C GLY A 97 2.79 -9.74 11.85
N LEU A 98 3.75 -10.22 11.05
CA LEU A 98 5.11 -10.55 11.52
C LEU A 98 5.84 -9.31 12.08
N LEU A 99 5.50 -8.13 11.55
CA LEU A 99 6.06 -6.86 11.93
C LEU A 99 5.15 -6.09 12.90
N ASP A 100 4.16 -6.71 13.53
CA ASP A 100 3.31 -6.09 14.55
C ASP A 100 2.56 -4.82 14.05
N TYR A 101 2.15 -4.79 12.77
CA TYR A 101 1.28 -3.71 12.28
C TYR A 101 -0.15 -3.79 12.83
N ASP A 102 -0.55 -4.97 13.29
CA ASP A 102 -1.80 -5.28 13.98
C ASP A 102 -1.78 -4.95 15.49
N GLU A 103 -0.65 -4.48 16.04
CA GLU A 103 -0.58 -4.10 17.45
C GLU A 103 -0.87 -2.58 17.67
N PRO A 104 -1.37 -2.19 18.86
CA PRO A 104 -1.91 -3.05 19.92
C PRO A 104 -3.36 -3.52 19.67
N ASP A 105 -4.17 -2.68 19.03
CA ASP A 105 -5.62 -2.89 18.85
C ASP A 105 -6.02 -2.71 17.37
N ARG A 106 -5.21 -3.25 16.46
CA ARG A 106 -5.44 -3.16 15.01
C ARG A 106 -5.65 -4.54 14.43
N VAL A 107 -6.19 -4.59 13.22
CA VAL A 107 -6.44 -5.85 12.51
C VAL A 107 -6.01 -5.70 11.07
N VAL A 108 -5.28 -6.71 10.58
CA VAL A 108 -5.00 -6.88 9.16
C VAL A 108 -6.20 -7.55 8.49
N HIS A 109 -6.87 -6.84 7.59
CA HIS A 109 -7.94 -7.37 6.76
C HIS A 109 -7.49 -7.54 5.32
N GLN A 110 -8.09 -8.48 4.61
CA GLN A 110 -7.86 -8.66 3.17
C GLN A 110 -9.15 -8.39 2.41
N ARG A 111 -9.05 -7.72 1.25
CA ARG A 111 -10.14 -7.56 0.27
C ARG A 111 -11.42 -6.94 0.84
N LEU A 112 -11.28 -5.96 1.75
CA LEU A 112 -12.42 -5.17 2.22
C LEU A 112 -12.86 -4.19 1.13
N GLU A 113 -14.12 -4.25 0.74
CA GLU A 113 -14.72 -3.33 -0.21
C GLU A 113 -15.15 -2.04 0.49
N ILE A 114 -14.84 -0.91 -0.13
CA ILE A 114 -15.04 0.44 0.40
C ILE A 114 -15.83 1.25 -0.62
N GLY A 115 -17.07 1.59 -0.28
CA GLY A 115 -17.91 2.47 -1.09
C GLY A 115 -17.56 3.94 -0.89
N PHE A 116 -17.56 4.72 -1.97
CA PHE A 116 -17.45 6.18 -1.92
C PHE A 116 -18.16 6.85 -3.09
N VAL A 117 -18.28 8.18 -3.04
CA VAL A 117 -18.92 8.95 -4.11
C VAL A 117 -17.87 9.57 -5.03
N MET A 118 -18.03 9.35 -6.33
CA MET A 118 -17.21 9.93 -7.38
C MET A 118 -18.11 10.45 -8.50
N CYS A 119 -17.92 11.70 -8.92
CA CYS A 119 -18.69 12.33 -10.00
C CYS A 119 -20.22 12.14 -9.85
N GLY A 120 -20.73 12.30 -8.62
CA GLY A 120 -22.15 12.16 -8.29
C GLY A 120 -22.70 10.73 -8.24
N SER A 121 -21.86 9.71 -8.47
CA SER A 121 -22.26 8.29 -8.44
C SER A 121 -21.54 7.54 -7.31
N HIS A 122 -22.20 6.53 -6.75
CA HIS A 122 -21.55 5.60 -5.84
C HIS A 122 -20.66 4.65 -6.64
N VAL A 123 -19.43 4.46 -6.17
CA VAL A 123 -18.43 3.57 -6.74
C VAL A 123 -17.71 2.86 -5.61
N ASP A 124 -17.01 1.79 -5.93
CA ASP A 124 -16.32 0.97 -4.94
C ASP A 124 -14.80 1.00 -5.17
N ALA A 125 -14.05 0.79 -4.10
CA ALA A 125 -12.61 0.55 -4.11
C ALA A 125 -12.32 -0.65 -3.21
N LYS A 126 -11.26 -1.41 -3.49
CA LYS A 126 -11.03 -2.68 -2.81
C LYS A 126 -9.54 -2.95 -2.62
N PRO A 127 -8.92 -2.39 -1.56
CA PRO A 127 -7.55 -2.72 -1.22
C PRO A 127 -7.39 -4.23 -1.02
N ASP A 128 -6.29 -4.77 -1.55
CA ASP A 128 -5.95 -6.18 -1.40
C ASP A 128 -5.70 -6.55 0.06
N VAL A 129 -4.99 -5.69 0.80
CA VAL A 129 -4.79 -5.79 2.25
C VAL A 129 -4.94 -4.40 2.89
N CYS A 130 -5.49 -4.32 4.10
CA CYS A 130 -5.49 -3.08 4.87
C CYS A 130 -5.28 -3.35 6.36
N VAL A 131 -4.77 -2.34 7.06
CA VAL A 131 -4.70 -2.32 8.53
C VAL A 131 -5.69 -1.28 9.02
N MET A 132 -6.54 -1.71 9.94
CA MET A 132 -7.54 -0.84 10.55
C MET A 132 -7.53 -0.99 12.07
N ASP A 133 -7.90 0.10 12.74
CA ASP A 133 -8.58 0.04 14.03
C ASP A 133 -10.08 0.30 13.79
N GLU A 134 -10.66 1.31 14.43
CA GLU A 134 -11.97 1.87 14.07
C GLU A 134 -11.97 2.56 12.68
N SER A 135 -10.79 2.95 12.19
CA SER A 135 -10.53 3.65 10.94
C SER A 135 -9.49 2.92 10.09
N TYR A 136 -9.53 3.13 8.77
CA TYR A 136 -8.45 2.72 7.88
C TYR A 136 -7.16 3.50 8.20
N LEU A 137 -6.05 2.79 8.32
CA LEU A 137 -4.73 3.36 8.67
C LEU A 137 -3.68 3.13 7.57
N LEU A 138 -3.61 1.89 7.07
CA LEU A 138 -2.69 1.46 6.02
C LEU A 138 -3.46 0.69 4.95
N LEU A 139 -3.12 0.93 3.69
CA LEU A 139 -3.67 0.24 2.53
C LEU A 139 -2.53 -0.40 1.74
N VAL A 140 -2.76 -1.60 1.23
CA VAL A 140 -1.82 -2.33 0.38
C VAL A 140 -2.54 -2.78 -0.88
N GLN A 141 -1.96 -2.44 -2.02
CA GLN A 141 -2.44 -2.84 -3.33
C GLN A 141 -1.44 -3.78 -4.02
N GLU A 142 -1.86 -4.96 -4.44
CA GLU A 142 -1.03 -5.83 -5.25
C GLU A 142 -0.87 -5.25 -6.66
N ASP A 143 0.37 -5.20 -7.13
CA ASP A 143 0.69 -5.03 -8.54
C ASP A 143 0.61 -6.39 -9.23
N LYS A 144 -0.54 -6.67 -9.85
CA LYS A 144 -0.86 -7.96 -10.49
C LYS A 144 -0.11 -8.21 -11.82
N CYS A 145 1.00 -7.51 -12.08
CA CYS A 145 1.51 -7.35 -13.44
C CYS A 145 2.04 -8.63 -14.12
N ARG A 146 1.57 -8.81 -15.37
CA ARG A 146 2.40 -9.01 -16.59
C ARG A 146 1.63 -8.95 -17.92
N ALA A 147 0.29 -8.87 -17.91
CA ALA A 147 -0.53 -8.80 -19.13
C ALA A 147 -1.68 -7.76 -19.09
N SER A 148 -1.95 -7.11 -17.96
CA SER A 148 -2.99 -6.10 -17.79
C SER A 148 -2.43 -4.68 -17.82
N VAL A 149 -3.31 -3.71 -18.08
CA VAL A 149 -3.05 -2.26 -18.12
C VAL A 149 -3.10 -1.65 -16.71
N ASP A 150 -2.96 -2.49 -15.67
CA ASP A 150 -3.25 -2.09 -14.30
C ASP A 150 -2.22 -1.06 -13.80
N ASP A 151 -2.72 -0.08 -13.05
CA ASP A 151 -1.93 0.99 -12.46
C ASP A 151 -2.08 0.95 -10.94
N PRO A 152 -1.33 0.08 -10.25
CA PRO A 152 -1.48 -0.16 -8.80
C PRO A 152 -1.25 1.11 -7.98
N GLU A 153 -0.45 2.06 -8.49
CA GLU A 153 -0.23 3.35 -7.85
C GLU A 153 -1.50 4.21 -7.88
N SER A 154 -2.18 4.27 -9.03
CA SER A 154 -3.46 5.00 -9.16
C SER A 154 -4.59 4.33 -8.37
N GLN A 155 -4.64 3.00 -8.35
CA GLN A 155 -5.60 2.23 -7.57
C GLN A 155 -5.43 2.47 -6.06
N LEU A 156 -4.19 2.38 -5.54
CA LEU A 156 -3.90 2.64 -4.13
C LEU A 156 -4.30 4.07 -3.70
N ILE A 157 -4.09 5.06 -4.58
CA ILE A 157 -4.52 6.44 -4.31
C ILE A 157 -6.05 6.54 -4.24
N ALA A 158 -6.77 5.87 -5.15
CA ALA A 158 -8.23 5.81 -5.14
C ALA A 158 -8.77 5.16 -3.85
N GLU A 159 -8.14 4.09 -3.40
CA GLU A 159 -8.48 3.40 -2.15
C GLU A 159 -8.25 4.27 -0.92
N ALA A 160 -7.18 5.08 -0.89
CA ALA A 160 -6.96 6.04 0.19
C ALA A 160 -8.04 7.13 0.23
N ILE A 161 -8.53 7.56 -0.94
CA ILE A 161 -9.65 8.49 -1.03
C ILE A 161 -10.94 7.84 -0.51
N ALA A 162 -11.21 6.59 -0.91
CA ALA A 162 -12.36 5.83 -0.43
C ALA A 162 -12.30 5.59 1.09
N ALA A 163 -11.13 5.23 1.60
CA ALA A 163 -10.87 5.06 3.04
C ALA A 163 -11.09 6.38 3.81
N PHE A 164 -10.67 7.53 3.26
CA PHE A 164 -10.95 8.83 3.86
C PHE A 164 -12.44 9.15 3.92
N TYR A 165 -13.17 8.88 2.83
CA TYR A 165 -14.62 9.02 2.77
C TYR A 165 -15.31 8.15 3.82
N GLU A 166 -14.98 6.86 3.88
CA GLU A 166 -15.58 5.89 4.79
C GLU A 166 -15.26 6.20 6.26
N ASN A 167 -14.02 6.58 6.57
CA ASN A 167 -13.63 7.02 7.91
C ASN A 167 -14.50 8.21 8.36
N ASN A 168 -14.67 9.22 7.51
CA ASN A 168 -15.52 10.38 7.82
C ASN A 168 -17.01 10.04 7.92
N ARG A 169 -17.50 9.08 7.11
CA ARG A 169 -18.87 8.56 7.20
C ARG A 169 -19.10 7.88 8.55
N ARG A 170 -18.19 6.99 8.98
CA ARG A 170 -18.27 6.29 10.27
C ARG A 170 -18.23 7.26 11.45
N ARG A 171 -17.30 8.22 11.42
CA ARG A 171 -17.22 9.29 12.44
C ARG A 171 -18.53 10.05 12.56
N SER A 172 -19.11 10.47 11.44
CA SER A 172 -20.38 11.19 11.44
C SER A 172 -21.53 10.35 11.99
N ALA A 173 -21.55 9.04 11.69
CA ALA A 173 -22.59 8.12 12.17
C ALA A 173 -22.60 7.98 13.70
N ILE A 174 -21.47 8.19 14.37
CA ILE A 174 -21.34 8.18 15.83
C ILE A 174 -21.27 9.60 16.44
N GLY A 175 -21.61 10.64 15.66
CA GLY A 175 -21.68 12.02 16.14
C GLY A 175 -20.32 12.72 16.30
N LEU A 176 -19.24 12.13 15.79
CA LEU A 176 -17.92 12.78 15.77
C LEU A 176 -17.76 13.69 14.54
N PRO A 177 -17.04 14.82 14.66
CA PRO A 177 -16.78 15.69 13.53
C PRO A 177 -15.90 15.01 12.47
N ALA A 178 -16.19 15.27 11.21
CA ALA A 178 -15.35 14.85 10.08
C ALA A 178 -13.96 15.50 10.17
N ILE A 179 -12.93 14.70 9.90
CA ILE A 179 -11.55 15.19 9.78
C ILE A 179 -11.35 15.87 8.43
N GLN A 180 -10.54 16.93 8.42
CA GLN A 180 -10.31 17.75 7.23
C GLN A 180 -9.17 17.24 6.34
N ALA A 181 -8.24 16.50 6.93
CA ALA A 181 -7.11 15.91 6.23
C ALA A 181 -6.60 14.69 6.99
N LYS A 182 -6.05 13.71 6.26
CA LYS A 182 -5.28 12.59 6.79
C LYS A 182 -4.20 12.19 5.79
N VAL A 183 -3.02 11.88 6.30
CA VAL A 183 -1.98 11.23 5.51
C VAL A 183 -2.11 9.73 5.74
N PHE A 184 -2.53 8.98 4.72
CA PHE A 184 -2.56 7.52 4.80
C PHE A 184 -1.18 6.95 4.48
N ALA A 185 -0.84 5.87 5.18
CA ALA A 185 0.22 4.98 4.76
C ALA A 185 -0.31 4.09 3.64
N GLY A 186 0.45 3.97 2.54
CA GLY A 186 0.12 3.10 1.43
C GLY A 186 1.31 2.26 0.99
N ILE A 187 1.06 1.04 0.52
CA ILE A 187 2.08 0.16 -0.04
C ILE A 187 1.56 -0.44 -1.35
N THR A 188 2.38 -0.47 -2.40
CA THR A 188 2.13 -1.39 -3.52
C THR A 188 3.08 -2.57 -3.44
N MET A 189 2.61 -3.76 -3.80
CA MET A 189 3.39 -5.01 -3.74
C MET A 189 3.50 -5.64 -5.13
N SER A 190 4.69 -5.63 -5.73
CA SER A 190 4.98 -6.40 -6.95
C SER A 190 5.73 -7.67 -6.56
N GLY A 191 5.01 -8.79 -6.45
CA GLY A 191 5.53 -10.00 -5.81
C GLY A 191 5.93 -9.72 -4.36
N THR A 192 7.24 -9.74 -4.07
CA THR A 192 7.79 -9.44 -2.74
C THR A 192 8.52 -8.08 -2.69
N ALA A 193 8.40 -7.26 -3.73
CA ALA A 193 9.00 -5.94 -3.84
C ALA A 193 7.99 -4.84 -3.47
N PRO A 194 8.12 -4.21 -2.28
CA PRO A 194 7.21 -3.13 -1.89
C PRO A 194 7.65 -1.78 -2.46
N THR A 195 6.68 -0.90 -2.66
CA THR A 195 6.87 0.56 -2.77
C THR A 195 6.02 1.25 -1.72
N PHE A 196 6.56 2.25 -1.03
CA PHE A 196 5.91 2.93 0.09
C PHE A 196 5.36 4.30 -0.32
N TYR A 197 4.21 4.67 0.22
CA TYR A 197 3.50 5.90 -0.13
C TYR A 197 3.01 6.65 1.11
N LYS A 198 3.15 7.98 1.09
CA LYS A 198 2.40 8.90 1.97
C LYS A 198 1.34 9.58 1.12
N LEU A 199 0.08 9.40 1.50
CA LEU A 199 -1.10 9.77 0.72
C LEU A 199 -1.86 10.88 1.46
N PRO A 200 -1.52 12.17 1.27
CA PRO A 200 -2.20 13.28 1.94
C PRO A 200 -3.56 13.54 1.30
N ILE A 201 -4.61 12.98 1.87
CA ILE A 201 -5.99 13.16 1.41
C ILE A 201 -6.66 14.27 2.23
N THR A 202 -7.43 15.13 1.57
CA THR A 202 -8.13 16.25 2.19
C THR A 202 -9.60 16.25 1.80
N THR A 203 -10.44 16.90 2.62
CA THR A 203 -11.85 17.12 2.29
C THR A 203 -12.02 17.88 0.97
N ALA A 204 -11.18 18.89 0.71
CA ALA A 204 -11.24 19.66 -0.53
C ALA A 204 -10.95 18.80 -1.79
N LEU A 205 -10.01 17.85 -1.69
CA LEU A 205 -9.77 16.87 -2.76
C LEU A 205 -10.99 15.96 -2.94
N LEU A 206 -11.51 15.41 -1.83
CA LEU A 206 -12.66 14.52 -1.85
C LEU A 206 -13.91 15.21 -2.45
N GLU A 207 -14.21 16.45 -2.06
CA GLU A 207 -15.32 17.24 -2.59
C GLU A 207 -15.19 17.47 -4.10
N SER A 208 -13.97 17.78 -4.57
CA SER A 208 -13.71 17.93 -6.01
C SER A 208 -13.95 16.64 -6.77
N ILE A 209 -13.58 15.49 -6.19
CA ILE A 209 -13.82 14.16 -6.77
C ILE A 209 -15.33 13.86 -6.81
N MET A 210 -16.03 14.09 -5.71
CA MET A 210 -17.48 13.87 -5.61
C MET A 210 -18.26 14.74 -6.61
N THR A 211 -17.82 15.98 -6.85
CA THR A 211 -18.50 16.96 -7.70
C THR A 211 -17.95 17.04 -9.13
N ALA A 212 -17.03 16.15 -9.50
CA ALA A 212 -16.35 16.14 -10.81
C ALA A 212 -15.65 17.48 -11.16
N GLN A 213 -15.12 18.18 -10.16
CA GLN A 213 -14.39 19.43 -10.33
C GLN A 213 -12.87 19.20 -10.38
N PHE A 214 -12.16 20.11 -11.05
CA PHE A 214 -10.69 20.13 -11.00
C PHE A 214 -10.24 20.75 -9.67
N PRO A 215 -9.44 20.05 -8.84
CA PRO A 215 -8.96 20.61 -7.59
C PRO A 215 -8.00 21.79 -7.86
N PRO A 216 -8.23 22.98 -7.26
CA PRO A 216 -7.38 24.15 -7.49
C PRO A 216 -5.98 23.97 -6.87
N ARG A 217 -5.87 23.16 -5.82
CA ARG A 217 -4.60 22.82 -5.17
C ARG A 217 -4.18 21.43 -5.60
N GLN A 218 -2.92 21.30 -6.03
CA GLN A 218 -2.35 20.01 -6.38
C GLN A 218 -2.15 19.17 -5.13
N THR A 219 -2.55 17.91 -5.18
CA THR A 219 -2.23 16.93 -4.14
C THR A 219 -0.93 16.23 -4.51
N ILE A 220 0.07 16.28 -3.62
CA ILE A 220 1.36 15.63 -3.84
C ILE A 220 1.43 14.36 -3.01
N VAL A 221 1.39 13.23 -3.68
CA VAL A 221 1.66 11.91 -3.08
C VAL A 221 3.17 11.70 -3.07
N HIS A 222 3.69 11.26 -1.94
CA HIS A 222 5.11 10.96 -1.81
C HIS A 222 5.34 9.46 -1.94
N LYS A 223 6.35 9.07 -2.72
CA LYS A 223 6.70 7.70 -3.02
C LYS A 223 8.13 7.41 -2.60
N LEU A 224 8.37 6.26 -1.99
CA LEU A 224 9.69 5.73 -1.72
C LEU A 224 9.79 4.31 -2.30
N VAL A 225 10.73 4.13 -3.21
CA VAL A 225 11.20 2.80 -3.61
C VAL A 225 12.38 2.45 -2.70
N PRO A 226 12.38 1.30 -2.01
CA PRO A 226 13.49 0.90 -1.15
C PRO A 226 14.84 0.99 -1.88
N PRO A 227 15.87 1.60 -1.28
CA PRO A 227 17.16 1.82 -1.93
C PRO A 227 17.99 0.53 -1.92
N VAL A 228 17.53 -0.50 -2.64
CA VAL A 228 18.23 -1.78 -2.71
C VAL A 228 19.45 -1.70 -3.65
N PRO A 229 20.49 -2.54 -3.46
CA PRO A 229 21.72 -2.45 -4.24
C PRO A 229 21.53 -2.60 -5.76
N ASN A 230 20.60 -3.45 -6.20
CA ASN A 230 20.31 -3.68 -7.61
C ASN A 230 18.87 -3.30 -7.97
N MET A 231 18.66 -2.00 -8.22
CA MET A 231 17.36 -1.44 -8.58
C MET A 231 16.80 -2.01 -9.89
N ALA A 232 17.65 -2.37 -10.86
CA ALA A 232 17.20 -2.88 -12.16
C ALA A 232 16.49 -4.22 -12.07
N GLN A 233 16.84 -5.04 -11.07
CA GLN A 233 16.21 -6.34 -10.82
C GLN A 233 15.30 -6.33 -9.59
N PHE A 234 15.00 -5.16 -9.02
CA PHE A 234 14.26 -5.07 -7.76
C PHE A 234 12.89 -5.73 -7.83
N LEU A 235 12.09 -5.41 -8.86
CA LEU A 235 10.75 -5.97 -9.04
C LEU A 235 10.76 -7.49 -9.29
N GLU A 236 11.82 -8.02 -9.88
CA GLU A 236 11.95 -9.46 -10.13
C GLU A 236 12.43 -10.22 -8.90
N ASN A 237 13.38 -9.65 -8.16
CA ASN A 237 14.06 -10.33 -7.06
C ASN A 237 13.40 -10.10 -5.70
N GLY A 238 12.73 -8.95 -5.51
CA GLY A 238 12.09 -8.54 -4.26
C GLY A 238 12.95 -8.83 -3.04
N MET A 239 12.41 -9.61 -2.10
CA MET A 239 13.04 -9.98 -0.83
C MET A 239 13.89 -11.27 -0.90
N ARG A 240 14.20 -11.82 -2.08
CA ARG A 240 15.09 -13.00 -2.18
C ARG A 240 16.54 -12.69 -1.83
N PRO A 241 17.20 -11.68 -2.41
CA PRO A 241 18.55 -11.31 -2.01
C PRO A 241 18.54 -10.82 -0.55
N LEU A 242 19.51 -11.29 0.25
CA LEU A 242 19.56 -10.96 1.68
C LEU A 242 19.73 -9.45 1.92
N GLU A 243 20.49 -8.76 1.08
CA GLU A 243 20.68 -7.31 1.17
C GLU A 243 19.38 -6.55 0.89
N ASN A 244 18.65 -6.94 -0.17
CA ASN A 244 17.32 -6.39 -0.44
C ASN A 244 16.39 -6.62 0.74
N ARG A 245 16.34 -7.85 1.25
CA ARG A 245 15.47 -8.24 2.36
C ARG A 245 15.73 -7.39 3.60
N ARG A 246 16.99 -7.17 3.97
CA ARG A 246 17.37 -6.30 5.09
C ARG A 246 16.84 -4.89 4.88
N VAL A 247 17.20 -4.24 3.77
CA VAL A 247 16.76 -2.86 3.47
C VAL A 247 15.24 -2.74 3.48
N ILE A 248 14.54 -3.68 2.83
CA ILE A 248 13.07 -3.70 2.76
C ILE A 248 12.46 -3.80 4.16
N LEU A 249 12.93 -4.73 4.99
CA LEU A 249 12.41 -4.89 6.35
C LEU A 249 12.69 -3.66 7.21
N GLN A 250 13.86 -3.03 7.06
CA GLN A 250 14.15 -1.77 7.74
C GLN A 250 13.25 -0.62 7.26
N CYS A 251 12.90 -0.58 5.97
CA CYS A 251 11.91 0.38 5.44
C CYS A 251 10.53 0.14 6.06
N PHE A 252 10.07 -1.10 6.18
CA PHE A 252 8.82 -1.39 6.90
C PHE A 252 8.88 -0.90 8.35
N GLU A 253 9.95 -1.20 9.08
CA GLU A 253 10.11 -0.76 10.47
C GLU A 253 10.05 0.76 10.60
N ALA A 254 10.72 1.50 9.70
CA ALA A 254 10.62 2.96 9.64
C ALA A 254 9.20 3.44 9.28
N PHE A 255 8.48 2.69 8.46
CA PHE A 255 7.17 3.06 7.92
C PHE A 255 6.05 2.95 8.94
N LYS A 256 6.21 2.13 10.00
CA LYS A 256 5.25 2.03 11.13
C LYS A 256 4.85 3.38 11.71
N GLN A 257 5.75 4.37 11.69
CA GLN A 257 5.48 5.70 12.24
C GLN A 257 4.28 6.43 11.57
N PHE A 258 3.90 6.01 10.37
CA PHE A 258 2.79 6.59 9.60
C PHE A 258 1.47 5.83 9.75
N VAL A 259 1.45 4.71 10.47
CA VAL A 259 0.23 3.95 10.75
C VAL A 259 -0.34 4.43 12.09
N LYS A 260 -1.18 5.47 12.02
CA LYS A 260 -1.80 6.18 13.15
C LYS A 260 -3.21 6.67 12.84
#